data_AF-A0A933WEN5-F1
#
_entry.id   AF-A0A933WEN5-F1
#
_cell.length_a   1.000
_cell.length_b   1.000
_cell.length_c   1.000
_cell.angle_alpha   90.00
_cell.angle_beta   90.00
_cell.angle_gamma   90.00
#
_symmetry.space_group_name_H-M   'P 1'
#
loop_
_entity.id
_entity.type
_entity.pdbx_description
1 polymer ?
#
loop_
_entity_poly.entity_id
_entity_poly.type
_entity_poly.pdbx_seq_one_letter_code
_entity_poly.pdbx_strand_id
1 'polypeptide(L)' 'MIGSLRGRLISRRPDNVIVEAGGIGYQVNVPLSILSNLPEEGSTVFLNIYTHVREDA' A
#
# COMPACT_ATOMS: atom_id res chain seq x y z
N MET A 1 13.18 5.61 3.98
CA MET A 1 12.21 6.45 3.24
C MET A 1 11.78 5.70 1.99
N ILE A 2 10.47 5.61 1.71
CA ILE A 2 9.89 4.93 0.54
C ILE A 2 9.14 5.97 -0.29
N GLY A 3 9.53 6.16 -1.56
CA GLY A 3 8.87 7.10 -2.48
C GLY A 3 7.76 6.47 -3.33
N SER A 4 7.87 5.17 -3.59
CA SER A 4 6.88 4.40 -4.32
C SER A 4 6.97 2.92 -3.96
N LEU A 5 5.88 2.20 -4.15
CA LEU A 5 5.82 0.76 -3.93
C LEU A 5 5.15 0.09 -5.13
N ARG A 6 5.81 -0.93 -5.68
CA ARG A 6 5.25 -1.81 -6.70
C ARG A 6 5.24 -3.24 -6.17
N GLY A 7 4.11 -3.92 -6.28
CA GLY A 7 3.99 -5.29 -5.82
C GLY A 7 2.59 -5.85 -6.01
N ARG A 8 2.34 -7.00 -5.40
CA ARG A 8 1.04 -7.68 -5.45
C ARG A 8 0.15 -7.18 -4.33
N LEU A 9 -1.05 -6.74 -4.66
CA LEU A 9 -2.05 -6.35 -3.66
C LEU A 9 -2.57 -7.62 -2.98
N ILE A 10 -2.33 -7.80 -1.69
CA ILE A 10 -2.70 -9.04 -0.98
C ILE A 10 -3.79 -8.83 0.08
N SER A 11 -4.07 -7.58 0.46
CA SER A 11 -5.21 -7.26 1.33
C SER A 11 -5.77 -5.87 1.04
N ARG A 12 -7.10 -5.75 1.03
CA ARG A 12 -7.83 -4.47 0.96
C ARG A 12 -8.70 -4.26 2.20
N ARG A 13 -8.45 -3.16 2.95
CA ARG A 13 -9.26 -2.71 4.09
C ARG A 13 -9.72 -1.27 3.90
N PRO A 14 -10.74 -0.80 4.63
CA PRO A 14 -11.26 0.57 4.50
C PRO A 14 -10.22 1.68 4.73
N ASP A 15 -9.21 1.41 5.56
CA ASP A 15 -8.22 2.38 6.03
C ASP A 15 -6.77 2.07 5.58
N ASN A 16 -6.52 0.87 5.05
CA ASN A 16 -5.20 0.46 4.59
C ASN A 16 -5.26 -0.66 3.55
N VAL A 17 -4.14 -0.85 2.87
CA VAL A 17 -3.90 -2.00 2.00
C VAL A 17 -2.55 -2.63 2.30
N ILE A 18 -2.41 -3.91 1.96
CA ILE A 18 -1.13 -4.60 2.05
C ILE A 18 -0.64 -4.96 0.65
N VAL A 19 0.57 -4.52 0.33
CA VAL A 19 1.25 -4.83 -0.93
C VAL A 19 2.49 -5.66 -0.63
N GLU A 20 2.54 -6.86 -1.22
CA GLU A 20 3.70 -7.75 -1.13
C GLU A 20 4.70 -7.40 -2.23
N ALA A 21 5.93 -7.07 -1.84
CA ALA A 21 7.04 -6.81 -2.75
C ALA A 21 8.28 -7.57 -2.27
N GLY A 22 8.73 -8.54 -3.06
CA GLY A 22 9.92 -9.35 -2.75
C GLY A 22 9.76 -10.18 -1.46
N GLY A 23 8.55 -10.68 -1.19
CA GLY A 23 8.26 -11.45 0.03
C GLY A 23 8.01 -10.61 1.29
N ILE A 24 8.06 -9.27 1.20
CA ILE A 24 7.76 -8.36 2.31
C ILE A 24 6.39 -7.72 2.12
N GLY A 25 5.51 -7.84 3.11
CA GLY A 25 4.20 -7.20 3.12
C GLY A 25 4.27 -5.79 3.70
N TYR A 26 4.08 -4.79 2.86
CA TYR A 26 4.03 -3.39 3.29
C TYR A 26 2.57 -2.98 3.51
N GLN A 27 2.26 -2.57 4.74
CA GLN A 27 0.98 -1.94 5.05
C GLN A 27 1.04 -0.46 4.67
N VAL A 28 0.14 -0.03 3.80
CA VAL A 28 0.05 1.35 3.30
C VAL A 28 -1.32 1.91 3.68
N ASN A 29 -1.33 3.00 4.45
CA ASN A 29 -2.57 3.73 4.72
C ASN A 29 -3.03 4.45 3.46
N VAL A 30 -4.32 4.32 3.13
CA VAL A 30 -4.92 4.96 1.96
C VAL A 30 -6.26 5.58 2.34
N PRO A 31 -6.65 6.72 1.75
CA PRO A 31 -8.00 7.23 1.91
C PRO A 31 -9.00 6.35 1.16
N LEU A 32 -10.22 6.26 1.69
CA LEU A 32 -11.34 5.50 1.10
C LEU A 32 -11.53 5.79 -0.40
N SER A 33 -11.35 7.03 -0.83
CA SER A 33 -11.51 7.46 -2.22
C SER A 33 -10.60 6.73 -3.21
N ILE A 34 -9.45 6.22 -2.76
CA ILE A 34 -8.48 5.53 -3.64
C ILE A 34 -8.80 4.04 -3.74
N LEU A 35 -9.50 3.46 -2.75
CA LEU A 35 -9.83 2.03 -2.76
C LEU A 35 -10.56 1.64 -4.03
N SER A 36 -11.48 2.45 -4.55
CA SER A 36 -12.22 2.16 -5.79
C SER A 36 -11.32 2.09 -7.04
N ASN A 37 -10.16 2.74 -7.02
CA ASN A 37 -9.19 2.74 -8.11
C ASN A 37 -8.15 1.61 -7.99
N LEU A 38 -8.12 0.91 -6.85
CA LEU A 38 -7.20 -0.19 -6.67
C LEU A 38 -7.70 -1.43 -7.42
N PRO A 39 -6.78 -2.21 -8.01
CA PRO A 39 -7.14 -3.46 -8.65
C PRO A 39 -7.64 -4.48 -7.63
N GLU A 40 -8.14 -5.61 -8.11
CA GLU A 40 -8.50 -6.76 -7.28
C GLU A 40 -7.29 -7.36 -6.53
N GLU A 41 -7.56 -8.01 -5.40
CA GLU A 41 -6.53 -8.73 -4.65
C GLU A 41 -5.90 -9.83 -5.53
N GLY A 42 -4.59 -10.00 -5.43
CA GLY A 42 -3.78 -10.85 -6.31
C GLY A 42 -3.19 -10.12 -7.52
N SER A 43 -3.68 -8.93 -7.87
CA SER A 43 -3.15 -8.14 -8.98
C SER A 43 -1.94 -7.29 -8.59
N THR A 44 -1.15 -6.91 -9.59
CA THR A 44 -0.04 -5.96 -9.39
C THR A 44 -0.56 -4.53 -9.27
N VAL A 45 -0.02 -3.77 -8.33
CA VAL A 45 -0.33 -2.35 -8.10
C VAL A 45 0.96 -1.54 -8.02
N PHE A 46 0.87 -0.26 -8.39
CA PHE A 46 1.90 0.74 -8.16
C PHE A 46 1.30 1.88 -7.33
N LEU A 47 1.94 2.24 -6.22
CA LEU A 47 1.51 3.30 -5.32
C LEU A 47 2.63 4.32 -5.16
N ASN A 48 2.27 5.61 -5.22
CA ASN A 48 3.14 6.67 -4.73
C ASN A 48 3.02 6.74 -3.22
N ILE A 49 4.16 6.78 -2.53
CA ILE A 49 4.20 6.68 -1.06
C ILE A 49 4.74 7.99 -0.51
N TYR A 50 3.94 8.60 0.36
CA TYR A 50 4.45 9.60 1.30
C TYR A 50 4.87 8.87 2.58
N THR A 51 6.17 8.66 2.75
CA THR A 51 6.69 8.09 4.00
C THR A 51 6.83 9.19 5.03
N HIS A 52 6.11 9.05 6.13
CA HIS A 52 6.20 9.95 7.27
C HIS A 52 6.93 9.25 8.41
N VAL A 53 8.08 9.79 8.80
CA VAL A 53 8.90 9.28 9.90
C VAL A 53 8.79 10.26 11.06
N ARG A 54 8.45 9.76 12.24
CA ARG A 54 8.43 10.51 13.51
C ARG A 54 9.29 9.77 14.52
N GLU A 55 9.83 10.47 15.51
CA GLU A 55 10.72 9.89 16.53
C GLU A 55 9.98 8.92 17.49
N ASP A 56 8.66 9.09 17.64
CA ASP A 56 7.79 8.25 18.49
C ASP A 56 6.90 7.26 17.70
N ALA A 57 7.20 7.02 16.42
CA ALA A 57 6.45 6.08 15.58
C ALA A 57 7.01 4.64 15.68
#